data_AF-A0A132U050-F1
#
_entry.id   AF-A0A132U050-F1
#
_cell.length_a   1.000
_cell.length_b   1.000
_cell.length_c   1.000
_cell.angle_alpha   90.00
_cell.angle_beta   90.00
_cell.angle_gamma   90.00
#
_symmetry.space_group_name_H-M   'P 1'
#
loop_
_entity.id
_entity.type
_entity.pdbx_description
1 polymer ?
#
loop_
_entity_poly.entity_id
_entity_poly.type
_entity_poly.pdbx_seq_one_letter_code
_entity_poly.pdbx_strand_id
1 'polypeptide(L)'
;MRSLSAYFYLIKSNLVSQMRSYSFLFVIGISVFAGYACVPDAAAGYEIFYIGGVRGIYNSAWLGGLAAMLTTMLLWLFGFFMLRSQISGDARLKLGPLIASAPVRKIRYITAKAAANFVVLLVIGAVLLVAFMAMQLLRGESSQLRLTDYMAPFFFVTFPSLFLLGSLTVLFDVFPGLKGVLGNVLFFCLWIAVGVVSIAAPSDWWDLFGVSGILNTMAHSAAEHYPALSSLEGGGSFGYYQTQGQIPTFVWQGAAWDSSLVPVRLVWIAVGIGGIILSALLFRRFEHLEGSAKAHPLAPGREKAPALPLAAMEHSGSLQLSPAVRVKGARLPGRVKAELKLMLKGMSLWWTLPAIILIAAPLLVTANSVNSLLPFIMIWPLALWSQMGTRDQHYFTTGLTLSCSSPLAKWWTEWLSGVFITLLFSAGAIIRFIAEDQMPALLAWGTGLLFIPALALALGTLGGSKKLFEVIYLLWWYMGPLNHVPSLDFLGVSDRNPVLYLMFTVVLFAAGSAVRLWQTGNLSIRRRSI
;
A
#
# COMPACT_ATOMS: atom_id res chain seq x y z
N MET A 1 11.01 32.27 -20.25
CA MET A 1 10.30 31.26 -21.08
C MET A 1 10.93 29.87 -21.02
N ARG A 2 12.24 29.68 -21.28
CA ARG A 2 12.90 28.35 -21.26
C ARG A 2 12.85 27.59 -19.92
N SER A 3 12.80 28.29 -18.77
CA SER A 3 12.71 27.67 -17.44
C SER A 3 11.31 27.14 -17.11
N LEU A 4 10.27 27.86 -17.55
CA LEU A 4 8.87 27.48 -17.39
C LEU A 4 8.52 26.27 -18.27
N SER A 5 9.01 26.25 -19.51
CA SER A 5 8.84 25.09 -20.39
C SER A 5 9.53 23.85 -19.80
N ALA A 6 10.76 23.97 -19.29
CA ALA A 6 11.46 22.86 -18.65
C ALA A 6 10.71 22.33 -17.41
N TYR A 7 10.12 23.21 -16.62
CA TYR A 7 9.31 22.82 -15.45
C TYR A 7 8.03 22.09 -15.87
N PHE A 8 7.33 22.58 -16.89
CA PHE A 8 6.16 21.91 -17.45
C PHE A 8 6.48 20.52 -17.99
N TYR A 9 7.58 20.37 -18.74
CA TYR A 9 8.01 19.05 -19.24
C TYR A 9 8.40 18.08 -18.12
N LEU A 10 8.97 18.59 -17.01
CA LEU A 10 9.25 17.76 -15.84
C LEU A 10 7.96 17.23 -15.21
N ILE A 11 6.95 18.09 -15.04
CA ILE A 11 5.63 17.66 -14.53
C ILE A 11 5.00 16.66 -15.50
N LYS A 12 4.94 16.99 -16.80
CA LYS A 12 4.35 16.13 -17.84
C LYS A 12 4.99 14.74 -17.89
N SER A 13 6.33 14.66 -17.80
CA SER A 13 7.03 13.39 -17.79
C SER A 13 6.63 12.51 -16.60
N ASN A 14 6.55 13.11 -15.40
CA ASN A 14 6.09 12.39 -14.20
C ASN A 14 4.62 11.95 -14.34
N LEU A 15 3.74 12.82 -14.84
CA LEU A 15 2.33 12.51 -15.07
C LEU A 15 2.15 11.33 -16.03
N VAL A 16 2.81 11.37 -17.19
CA VAL A 16 2.71 10.32 -18.20
C VAL A 16 3.25 8.99 -17.65
N SER A 17 4.36 9.03 -16.91
CA SER A 17 4.92 7.83 -16.27
C SER A 17 3.95 7.22 -15.26
N GLN A 18 3.33 8.04 -14.41
CA GLN A 18 2.39 7.59 -13.38
C GLN A 18 1.09 7.06 -14.01
N MET A 19 0.48 7.81 -14.94
CA MET A 19 -0.79 7.44 -15.59
C MET A 19 -0.68 6.23 -16.52
N ARG A 20 0.53 5.91 -17.01
CA ARG A 20 0.78 4.69 -17.80
C ARG A 20 1.16 3.47 -16.96
N SER A 21 1.18 3.60 -15.64
CA SER A 21 1.49 2.48 -14.76
C SER A 21 0.28 1.55 -14.57
N TYR A 22 0.54 0.25 -14.42
CA TYR A 22 -0.52 -0.72 -14.08
C TYR A 22 -1.21 -0.40 -12.75
N SER A 23 -0.47 0.17 -11.79
CA SER A 23 -1.05 0.60 -10.51
C SER A 23 -2.08 1.72 -10.70
N PHE A 24 -1.85 2.66 -11.61
CA PHE A 24 -2.84 3.68 -11.94
C PHE A 24 -4.12 3.08 -12.54
N LEU A 25 -3.98 2.17 -13.50
CA LEU A 25 -5.12 1.49 -14.11
C LEU A 25 -5.93 0.69 -13.06
N PHE A 26 -5.25 0.01 -12.14
CA PHE A 26 -5.89 -0.71 -11.05
C PHE A 26 -6.69 0.20 -10.12
N VAL A 27 -6.12 1.34 -9.71
CA VAL A 27 -6.82 2.31 -8.85
C VAL A 27 -8.00 2.94 -9.58
N ILE A 28 -7.88 3.25 -10.88
CA ILE A 28 -9.01 3.70 -11.70
C ILE A 28 -10.13 2.64 -11.72
N GLY A 29 -9.78 1.37 -11.91
CA GLY A 29 -10.74 0.27 -11.87
C GLY A 29 -11.45 0.16 -10.52
N ILE A 30 -10.72 0.27 -9.41
CA ILE A 30 -11.30 0.34 -8.07
C ILE A 30 -12.20 1.55 -7.91
N SER A 31 -11.82 2.73 -8.41
CA SER A 31 -12.65 3.93 -8.32
C SER A 31 -13.97 3.78 -9.08
N VAL A 32 -13.94 3.25 -10.31
CA VAL A 32 -15.17 2.98 -11.07
C VAL A 32 -16.03 1.93 -10.35
N PHE A 33 -15.41 0.84 -9.88
CA PHE A 33 -16.10 -0.19 -9.11
C PHE A 33 -16.71 0.36 -7.82
N ALA A 34 -16.00 1.23 -7.10
CA ALA A 34 -16.49 1.86 -5.87
C ALA A 34 -17.69 2.78 -6.16
N GLY A 35 -17.66 3.54 -7.25
CA GLY A 35 -18.82 4.33 -7.69
C GLY A 35 -20.05 3.46 -7.94
N TYR A 36 -19.88 2.32 -8.61
CA TYR A 36 -20.97 1.35 -8.81
C TYR A 36 -21.42 0.69 -7.50
N ALA A 37 -20.47 0.17 -6.72
CA ALA A 37 -20.75 -0.61 -5.53
C ALA A 37 -21.48 0.26 -4.51
N CYS A 38 -20.97 1.47 -4.20
CA CYS A 38 -21.48 2.37 -3.16
C CYS A 38 -22.85 3.01 -3.46
N VAL A 39 -23.41 2.76 -4.65
CA VAL A 39 -24.75 3.24 -5.03
C VAL A 39 -25.61 2.03 -5.39
N PRO A 40 -26.03 1.22 -4.41
CA PRO A 40 -26.86 0.03 -4.65
C PRO A 40 -28.23 0.40 -5.23
N ASP A 41 -28.93 -0.59 -5.77
CA ASP A 41 -30.33 -0.41 -6.17
C ASP A 41 -31.22 -0.29 -4.92
N ALA A 42 -32.32 0.47 -5.00
CA ALA A 42 -33.33 0.49 -3.94
C ALA A 42 -33.93 -0.92 -3.68
N ALA A 43 -33.95 -1.77 -4.71
CA ALA A 43 -34.41 -3.17 -4.61
C ALA A 43 -33.31 -4.17 -4.17
N ALA A 44 -32.08 -3.73 -3.92
CA ALA A 44 -30.95 -4.64 -3.68
C ALA A 44 -30.97 -5.32 -2.31
N GLY A 45 -31.81 -4.86 -1.36
CA GLY A 45 -31.90 -5.43 -0.01
C GLY A 45 -30.70 -5.15 0.89
N TYR A 46 -29.88 -4.17 0.51
CA TYR A 46 -28.79 -3.65 1.33
C TYR A 46 -28.53 -2.18 1.03
N GLU A 47 -27.94 -1.50 2.00
CA GLU A 47 -27.40 -0.15 1.85
C GLU A 47 -25.92 -0.12 2.24
N ILE A 48 -25.19 0.83 1.65
CA ILE A 48 -23.77 0.98 1.93
C ILE A 48 -23.47 2.15 2.85
N PHE A 49 -24.32 3.16 2.83
CA PHE A 49 -24.21 4.30 3.71
C PHE A 49 -25.43 4.31 4.62
N TYR A 50 -25.19 4.07 5.90
CA TYR A 50 -26.22 3.96 6.93
C TYR A 50 -26.33 5.27 7.69
N ILE A 51 -27.54 5.82 7.78
CA ILE A 51 -27.90 6.90 8.71
C ILE A 51 -29.22 6.51 9.38
N GLY A 52 -29.14 5.89 10.56
CA GLY A 52 -30.34 5.60 11.37
C GLY A 52 -31.45 4.79 10.67
N GLY A 53 -31.10 4.00 9.64
CA GLY A 53 -32.05 3.21 8.85
C GLY A 53 -32.87 4.02 7.84
N VAL A 54 -32.52 5.28 7.57
CA VAL A 54 -33.06 6.10 6.48
C VAL A 54 -31.99 6.39 5.44
N ARG A 55 -32.42 6.62 4.19
CA ARG A 55 -31.51 6.90 3.07
C ARG A 55 -31.93 8.17 2.32
N GLY A 56 -30.98 9.02 1.96
CA GLY A 56 -31.26 10.11 1.04
C GLY A 56 -31.55 9.60 -0.37
N ILE A 57 -32.51 10.21 -1.05
CA ILE A 57 -32.76 9.97 -2.48
C ILE A 57 -31.46 10.27 -3.25
N TYR A 58 -31.16 9.46 -4.27
CA TYR A 58 -30.00 9.64 -5.14
C TYR A 58 -30.15 10.85 -6.06
N ASN A 59 -30.09 12.05 -5.46
CA ASN A 59 -29.95 13.33 -6.14
C ASN A 59 -28.47 13.77 -6.15
N SER A 60 -28.19 14.86 -6.86
CA SER A 60 -26.82 15.36 -7.03
C SER A 60 -26.16 15.82 -5.73
N ALA A 61 -26.93 16.37 -4.79
CA ALA A 61 -26.42 16.74 -3.47
C ALA A 61 -25.95 15.52 -2.69
N TRP A 62 -26.81 14.52 -2.49
CA TRP A 62 -26.51 13.29 -1.76
C TRP A 62 -25.32 12.55 -2.32
N LEU A 63 -25.33 12.29 -3.63
CA LEU A 63 -24.23 11.59 -4.29
C LEU A 63 -22.96 12.44 -4.38
N GLY A 64 -23.06 13.76 -4.46
CA GLY A 64 -21.90 14.66 -4.41
C GLY A 64 -21.20 14.64 -3.06
N GLY A 65 -21.97 14.64 -1.96
CA GLY A 65 -21.46 14.47 -0.60
C GLY A 65 -20.79 13.11 -0.41
N LEU A 66 -21.47 12.03 -0.77
CA LEU A 66 -20.92 10.67 -0.69
C LEU A 66 -19.66 10.50 -1.54
N ALA A 67 -19.67 11.02 -2.77
CA ALA A 67 -18.51 10.98 -3.64
C ALA A 67 -17.31 11.66 -2.99
N ALA A 68 -17.46 12.85 -2.40
CA ALA A 68 -16.35 13.56 -1.76
C ALA A 68 -15.80 12.84 -0.52
N MET A 69 -16.67 12.33 0.36
CA MET A 69 -16.27 11.54 1.54
C MET A 69 -15.52 10.27 1.13
N LEU A 70 -16.07 9.54 0.15
CA LEU A 70 -15.45 8.31 -0.35
C LEU A 70 -14.12 8.59 -1.05
N THR A 71 -14.04 9.69 -1.80
CA THR A 71 -12.82 10.14 -2.48
C THR A 71 -11.73 10.41 -1.45
N THR A 72 -11.97 11.22 -0.42
CA THR A 72 -10.95 11.54 0.59
C THR A 72 -10.52 10.32 1.39
N MET A 73 -11.46 9.47 1.82
CA MET A 73 -11.14 8.26 2.58
C MET A 73 -10.37 7.23 1.75
N LEU A 74 -10.84 6.87 0.54
CA LEU A 74 -10.21 5.81 -0.26
C LEU A 74 -8.92 6.26 -0.94
N LEU A 75 -8.85 7.47 -1.50
CA LEU A 75 -7.66 7.92 -2.21
C LEU A 75 -6.48 8.21 -1.29
N TRP A 76 -6.70 8.57 -0.03
CA TRP A 76 -5.60 8.63 0.92
C TRP A 76 -4.88 7.30 1.03
N LEU A 77 -5.62 6.19 1.17
CA LEU A 77 -5.01 4.88 1.22
C LEU A 77 -4.40 4.47 -0.12
N PHE A 78 -5.22 4.29 -1.16
CA PHE A 78 -4.74 3.71 -2.43
C PHE A 78 -3.82 4.67 -3.20
N GLY A 79 -4.13 5.97 -3.17
CA GLY A 79 -3.33 7.00 -3.81
C GLY A 79 -1.95 7.16 -3.18
N PHE A 80 -1.83 7.07 -1.85
CA PHE A 80 -0.51 7.11 -1.19
C PHE A 80 0.38 5.98 -1.67
N PHE A 81 -0.09 4.74 -1.59
CA PHE A 81 0.71 3.57 -1.97
C PHE A 81 1.05 3.57 -3.46
N MET A 82 0.12 3.98 -4.32
CA MET A 82 0.37 4.12 -5.76
C MET A 82 1.49 5.15 -6.03
N LEU A 83 1.39 6.35 -5.45
CA LEU A 83 2.30 7.48 -5.72
C LEU A 83 3.60 7.44 -4.90
N ARG A 84 3.72 6.51 -3.96
CA ARG A 84 4.93 6.29 -3.16
C ARG A 84 6.17 5.97 -4.01
N SER A 85 7.36 6.26 -3.51
CA SER A 85 8.65 5.75 -4.01
C SER A 85 9.04 6.24 -5.41
N GLN A 86 8.58 7.41 -5.84
CA GLN A 86 8.97 8.00 -7.12
C GLN A 86 10.42 8.52 -7.09
N ILE A 87 10.79 9.23 -6.03
CA ILE A 87 12.15 9.74 -5.82
C ILE A 87 13.10 8.61 -5.45
N SER A 88 12.64 7.67 -4.59
CA SER A 88 13.42 6.46 -4.29
C SER A 88 13.59 5.56 -5.53
N GLY A 89 12.61 5.56 -6.44
CA GLY A 89 12.70 4.92 -7.75
C GLY A 89 13.77 5.53 -8.64
N ASP A 90 13.83 6.85 -8.71
CA ASP A 90 14.86 7.58 -9.47
C ASP A 90 16.27 7.30 -8.93
N ALA A 91 16.42 7.17 -7.60
CA ALA A 91 17.68 6.74 -6.98
C ALA A 91 18.04 5.30 -7.37
N ARG A 92 17.08 4.37 -7.29
CA ARG A 92 17.27 2.94 -7.62
C ARG A 92 17.65 2.74 -9.09
N LEU A 93 17.03 3.49 -10.00
CA LEU A 93 17.32 3.46 -11.43
C LEU A 93 18.59 4.23 -11.80
N LYS A 94 19.33 4.74 -10.80
CA LYS A 94 20.56 5.53 -10.98
C LYS A 94 20.37 6.73 -11.92
N LEU A 95 19.19 7.36 -11.88
CA LEU A 95 18.90 8.58 -12.65
C LEU A 95 19.53 9.84 -12.02
N GLY A 96 20.15 9.70 -10.84
CA GLY A 96 20.80 10.79 -10.10
C GLY A 96 21.76 11.64 -10.94
N PRO A 97 22.75 11.04 -11.66
CA PRO A 97 23.66 11.79 -12.53
C PRO A 97 22.95 12.57 -13.65
N LEU A 98 21.92 11.99 -14.28
CA LEU A 98 21.13 12.67 -15.32
C LEU A 98 20.36 13.87 -14.77
N ILE A 99 19.81 13.76 -13.55
CA ILE A 99 19.11 14.84 -12.85
C ILE A 99 20.10 15.89 -12.31
N ALA A 100 21.32 15.46 -11.93
CA ALA A 100 22.38 16.33 -11.46
C ALA A 100 22.97 17.19 -12.60
N SER A 101 23.12 16.62 -13.80
CA SER A 101 23.56 17.34 -15.00
C SER A 101 22.50 18.31 -15.58
N ALA A 102 21.23 18.14 -15.21
CA ALA A 102 20.17 19.05 -15.61
C ALA A 102 20.15 20.34 -14.75
N PRO A 103 19.80 21.52 -15.32
CA PRO A 103 19.71 22.79 -14.59
C PRO A 103 18.43 22.89 -13.73
N VAL A 104 18.12 21.85 -12.95
CA VAL A 104 16.93 21.76 -12.10
C VAL A 104 17.32 21.95 -10.64
N ARG A 105 16.79 23.00 -10.00
CA ARG A 105 16.96 23.26 -8.55
C ARG A 105 16.20 22.22 -7.72
N LYS A 106 16.68 21.92 -6.49
CA LYS A 106 16.05 20.98 -5.53
C LYS A 106 14.54 21.24 -5.37
N ILE A 107 14.16 22.50 -5.11
CA ILE A 107 12.75 22.89 -4.94
C ILE A 107 11.92 22.62 -6.20
N ARG A 108 12.44 22.88 -7.41
CA ARG A 108 11.74 22.63 -8.67
C ARG A 108 11.50 21.15 -8.93
N TYR A 109 12.48 20.31 -8.56
CA TYR A 109 12.33 18.87 -8.66
C TYR A 109 11.24 18.35 -7.71
N ILE A 110 11.27 18.76 -6.44
CA ILE A 110 10.31 18.34 -5.42
C ILE A 110 8.90 18.86 -5.70
N THR A 111 8.76 20.15 -6.06
CA THR A 111 7.47 20.75 -6.44
C THR A 111 6.89 20.10 -7.70
N ALA A 112 7.70 19.76 -8.70
CA ALA A 112 7.23 19.04 -9.87
C ALA A 112 6.70 17.64 -9.53
N LYS A 113 7.36 16.91 -8.62
CA LYS A 113 6.87 15.60 -8.13
C LYS A 113 5.56 15.75 -7.35
N ALA A 114 5.48 16.72 -6.43
CA ALA A 114 4.26 16.97 -5.65
C ALA A 114 3.09 17.41 -6.55
N ALA A 115 3.33 18.30 -7.52
CA ALA A 115 2.33 18.74 -8.47
C ALA A 115 1.83 17.60 -9.37
N ALA A 116 2.74 16.74 -9.85
CA ALA A 116 2.35 15.56 -10.62
C ALA A 116 1.48 14.60 -9.78
N ASN A 117 1.90 14.30 -8.55
CA ASN A 117 1.13 13.47 -7.63
C ASN A 117 -0.27 14.04 -7.38
N PHE A 118 -0.36 15.34 -7.11
CA PHE A 118 -1.64 16.03 -6.89
C PHE A 118 -2.57 15.94 -8.10
N VAL A 119 -2.06 16.22 -9.31
CA VAL A 119 -2.86 16.14 -10.54
C VAL A 119 -3.33 14.71 -10.80
N VAL A 120 -2.50 13.69 -10.56
CA VAL A 120 -2.93 12.28 -10.70
C VAL A 120 -4.06 11.95 -9.72
N LEU A 121 -3.98 12.40 -8.47
CA LEU A 121 -5.06 12.22 -7.49
C LEU A 121 -6.35 12.91 -7.91
N LEU A 122 -6.27 14.14 -8.43
CA LEU A 122 -7.43 14.86 -8.96
C LEU A 122 -8.07 14.12 -10.14
N VAL A 123 -7.27 13.54 -11.04
CA VAL A 123 -7.79 12.75 -12.17
C VAL A 123 -8.56 11.53 -11.66
N ILE A 124 -8.02 10.79 -10.69
CA ILE A 124 -8.71 9.63 -10.12
C ILE A 124 -9.98 10.06 -9.37
N GLY A 125 -9.92 11.14 -8.59
CA GLY A 125 -11.09 11.70 -7.92
C GLY A 125 -12.17 12.16 -8.89
N ALA A 126 -11.78 12.77 -10.02
CA ALA A 126 -12.72 13.15 -11.08
C ALA A 126 -13.38 11.93 -11.73
N VAL A 127 -12.63 10.84 -11.95
CA VAL A 127 -13.20 9.59 -12.47
C VAL A 127 -14.22 8.99 -11.49
N LEU A 128 -13.92 8.99 -10.19
CA LEU A 128 -14.88 8.56 -9.17
C LEU A 128 -16.13 9.44 -9.17
N LEU A 129 -15.97 10.76 -9.24
CA LEU A 129 -17.09 11.72 -9.32
C LEU A 129 -17.97 11.46 -10.55
N VAL A 130 -17.36 11.25 -11.72
CA VAL A 130 -18.09 10.90 -12.95
C VAL A 130 -18.81 9.56 -12.80
N ALA A 131 -18.22 8.58 -12.12
CA ALA A 131 -18.89 7.30 -11.84
C ALA A 131 -20.15 7.50 -10.98
N PHE A 132 -20.09 8.37 -9.96
CA PHE A 132 -21.28 8.73 -9.17
C PHE A 132 -22.35 9.45 -9.99
N MET A 133 -21.96 10.37 -10.88
CA MET A 133 -22.91 11.03 -11.80
C MET A 133 -23.59 10.02 -12.74
N ALA A 134 -22.82 9.07 -13.29
CA ALA A 134 -23.35 8.00 -14.11
C ALA A 134 -24.33 7.11 -13.31
N MET A 135 -23.97 6.76 -12.07
CA MET A 135 -24.84 5.98 -11.20
C MET A 135 -26.13 6.71 -10.82
N GLN A 136 -26.11 8.05 -10.66
CA GLN A 136 -27.32 8.84 -10.46
C GLN A 136 -28.32 8.60 -11.60
N LEU A 137 -27.84 8.69 -12.84
CA LEU A 137 -28.67 8.48 -14.04
C LEU A 137 -29.15 7.03 -14.18
N LEU A 138 -28.29 6.06 -13.85
CA LEU A 138 -28.63 4.64 -13.94
C LEU A 138 -29.67 4.21 -12.89
N ARG A 139 -29.62 4.78 -11.67
CA ARG A 139 -30.62 4.49 -10.63
C ARG A 139 -31.94 5.19 -10.86
N GLY A 140 -31.94 6.33 -11.55
CA GLY A 140 -33.15 6.98 -12.03
C GLY A 140 -34.04 7.62 -10.94
N GLU A 141 -33.61 7.65 -9.67
CA GLU A 141 -34.36 8.31 -8.59
C GLU A 141 -34.42 9.84 -8.75
N SER A 142 -33.39 10.44 -9.37
CA SER A 142 -33.38 11.84 -9.79
C SER A 142 -32.61 11.99 -11.10
N SER A 143 -33.30 12.46 -12.14
CA SER A 143 -32.71 12.66 -13.48
C SER A 143 -31.98 14.00 -13.65
N GLN A 144 -32.14 14.93 -12.71
CA GLN A 144 -31.51 16.25 -12.78
C GLN A 144 -30.08 16.18 -12.23
N LEU A 145 -29.10 16.37 -13.12
CA LEU A 145 -27.70 16.51 -12.73
C LEU A 145 -27.36 17.98 -12.46
N ARG A 146 -27.20 18.33 -11.18
CA ARG A 146 -26.71 19.64 -10.76
C ARG A 146 -25.21 19.57 -10.53
N LEU A 147 -24.44 20.11 -11.48
CA LEU A 147 -22.97 20.05 -11.42
C LEU A 147 -22.41 20.80 -10.19
N THR A 148 -23.08 21.86 -9.75
CA THR A 148 -22.72 22.62 -8.54
C THR A 148 -22.66 21.75 -7.30
N ASP A 149 -23.60 20.82 -7.17
CA ASP A 149 -23.78 20.00 -5.96
C ASP A 149 -22.70 18.91 -5.86
N TYR A 150 -22.12 18.51 -7.00
CA TYR A 150 -20.94 17.66 -7.06
C TYR A 150 -19.63 18.44 -6.92
N MET A 151 -19.55 19.62 -7.54
CA MET A 151 -18.32 20.42 -7.57
C MET A 151 -18.01 21.06 -6.22
N ALA A 152 -19.02 21.56 -5.50
CA ALA A 152 -18.80 22.23 -4.22
C ALA A 152 -18.09 21.33 -3.17
N PRO A 153 -18.59 20.14 -2.82
CA PRO A 153 -17.86 19.24 -1.91
C PRO A 153 -16.50 18.83 -2.47
N PHE A 154 -16.38 18.64 -3.79
CA PHE A 154 -15.09 18.31 -4.41
C PHE A 154 -14.04 19.43 -4.22
N PHE A 155 -14.41 20.70 -4.40
CA PHE A 155 -13.50 21.82 -4.23
C PHE A 155 -13.21 22.15 -2.77
N PHE A 156 -14.22 22.16 -1.90
CA PHE A 156 -14.03 22.54 -0.50
C PHE A 156 -13.43 21.43 0.35
N VAL A 157 -13.69 20.16 0.04
CA VAL A 157 -13.24 19.01 0.85
C VAL A 157 -12.13 18.24 0.13
N THR A 158 -12.44 17.72 -1.06
CA THR A 158 -11.54 16.79 -1.74
C THR A 158 -10.23 17.45 -2.18
N PHE A 159 -10.29 18.65 -2.78
CA PHE A 159 -9.12 19.31 -3.34
C PHE A 159 -8.03 19.64 -2.29
N PRO A 160 -8.33 20.30 -1.15
CA PRO A 160 -7.34 20.55 -0.08
C PRO A 160 -6.74 19.25 0.47
N SER A 161 -7.58 18.23 0.67
CA SER A 161 -7.17 16.94 1.23
C SER A 161 -6.20 16.19 0.29
N LEU A 162 -6.51 16.15 -1.02
CA LEU A 162 -5.65 15.52 -2.02
C LEU A 162 -4.35 16.30 -2.25
N PHE A 163 -4.38 17.63 -2.09
CA PHE A 163 -3.16 18.44 -2.14
C PHE A 163 -2.20 18.08 -1.02
N LEU A 164 -2.72 17.96 0.20
CA LEU A 164 -1.95 17.53 1.36
C LEU A 164 -1.38 16.10 1.16
N LEU A 165 -2.21 15.16 0.68
CA LEU A 165 -1.77 13.81 0.34
C LEU A 165 -0.64 13.79 -0.70
N GLY A 166 -0.79 14.58 -1.77
CA GLY A 166 0.23 14.72 -2.82
C GLY A 166 1.56 15.25 -2.28
N SER A 167 1.53 16.16 -1.30
CA SER A 167 2.72 16.61 -0.57
C SER A 167 3.30 15.53 0.35
N LEU A 168 2.44 14.85 1.12
CA LEU A 168 2.85 13.85 2.10
C LEU A 168 3.54 12.64 1.46
N THR A 169 3.07 12.20 0.29
CA THR A 169 3.71 11.12 -0.49
C THR A 169 5.16 11.45 -0.82
N VAL A 170 5.46 12.70 -1.17
CA VAL A 170 6.82 13.19 -1.45
C VAL A 170 7.63 13.29 -0.15
N LEU A 171 7.05 13.83 0.92
CA LEU A 171 7.72 13.96 2.22
C LEU A 171 8.20 12.61 2.74
N PHE A 172 7.31 11.62 2.76
CA PHE A 172 7.68 10.27 3.20
C PHE A 172 8.81 9.70 2.32
N ASP A 173 8.90 10.08 1.04
CA ASP A 173 9.87 9.49 0.09
C ASP A 173 11.26 10.11 0.22
N VAL A 174 11.32 11.33 0.75
CA VAL A 174 12.57 12.03 1.05
C VAL A 174 13.09 11.67 2.45
N PHE A 175 12.20 11.56 3.44
CA PHE A 175 12.57 11.38 4.84
C PHE A 175 13.24 10.01 5.11
N PRO A 176 14.50 9.93 5.59
CA PRO A 176 15.26 8.68 5.69
C PRO A 176 14.57 7.54 6.44
N GLY A 177 13.86 7.84 7.54
CA GLY A 177 13.16 6.83 8.34
C GLY A 177 11.84 6.32 7.74
N LEU A 178 11.25 7.03 6.77
CA LEU A 178 9.91 6.73 6.24
C LEU A 178 9.94 6.09 4.84
N LYS A 179 11.12 5.92 4.22
CA LYS A 179 11.25 5.35 2.86
C LYS A 179 10.84 3.88 2.73
N GLY A 180 10.92 3.13 3.83
CA GLY A 180 10.66 1.70 3.85
C GLY A 180 9.26 1.32 4.32
N VAL A 181 9.10 0.04 4.63
CA VAL A 181 7.83 -0.56 5.08
C VAL A 181 7.28 0.09 6.35
N LEU A 182 8.16 0.49 7.28
CA LEU A 182 7.75 1.22 8.49
C LEU A 182 6.97 2.50 8.15
N GLY A 183 7.40 3.25 7.14
CA GLY A 183 6.67 4.45 6.70
C GLY A 183 5.29 4.12 6.13
N ASN A 184 5.13 2.97 5.49
CA ASN A 184 3.84 2.52 4.96
C ASN A 184 2.88 2.09 6.09
N VAL A 185 3.39 1.39 7.11
CA VAL A 185 2.62 1.07 8.33
C VAL A 185 2.21 2.34 9.07
N LEU A 186 3.15 3.29 9.26
CA LEU A 186 2.86 4.56 9.92
C LEU A 186 1.83 5.38 9.16
N PHE A 187 1.90 5.42 7.83
CA PHE A 187 0.89 6.08 7.02
C PHE A 187 -0.48 5.38 7.14
N PHE A 188 -0.52 4.05 7.15
CA PHE A 188 -1.76 3.31 7.34
C PHE A 188 -2.40 3.62 8.71
N CYS A 189 -1.60 3.66 9.79
CA CYS A 189 -2.08 4.09 11.10
C CYS A 189 -2.54 5.55 11.10
N LEU A 190 -1.81 6.45 10.42
CA LEU A 190 -2.21 7.85 10.25
C LEU A 190 -3.54 7.96 9.52
N TRP A 191 -3.74 7.19 8.45
CA TRP A 191 -4.98 7.16 7.68
C TRP A 191 -6.18 6.73 8.55
N ILE A 192 -6.02 5.67 9.36
CA ILE A 192 -7.06 5.26 10.32
C ILE A 192 -7.32 6.37 11.34
N ALA A 193 -6.26 6.90 11.97
CA ALA A 193 -6.39 7.93 13.00
C ALA A 193 -7.10 9.18 12.47
N VAL A 194 -6.72 9.66 11.28
CA VAL A 194 -7.37 10.79 10.61
C VAL A 194 -8.82 10.45 10.27
N GLY A 195 -9.11 9.23 9.81
CA GLY A 195 -10.48 8.79 9.53
C GLY A 195 -11.36 8.79 10.78
N VAL A 196 -10.88 8.22 11.89
CA VAL A 196 -11.59 8.21 13.18
C VAL A 196 -11.82 9.64 13.67
N VAL A 197 -10.80 10.49 13.65
CA VAL A 197 -10.93 11.90 14.05
C VAL A 197 -11.91 12.65 13.15
N SER A 198 -11.88 12.42 11.83
CA SER A 198 -12.79 13.09 10.88
C SER A 198 -14.24 12.65 11.04
N ILE A 199 -14.51 11.48 11.62
CA ILE A 199 -15.87 10.99 11.90
C ILE A 199 -16.34 11.41 13.30
N ALA A 200 -15.47 11.29 14.31
CA ALA A 200 -15.85 11.41 15.71
C ALA A 200 -15.59 12.81 16.31
N ALA A 201 -14.72 13.64 15.73
CA ALA A 201 -14.39 14.93 16.31
C ALA A 201 -15.54 15.93 16.11
N PRO A 202 -15.97 16.65 17.17
CA PRO A 202 -17.06 17.60 17.10
C PRO A 202 -16.70 18.93 16.40
N SER A 203 -15.45 19.10 15.95
CA SER A 203 -14.95 20.38 15.41
C SER A 203 -14.43 20.25 13.98
N ASP A 204 -14.80 21.21 13.13
CA ASP A 204 -14.42 21.25 11.70
C ASP A 204 -12.90 21.36 11.46
N TRP A 205 -12.14 21.89 12.42
CA TRP A 205 -10.70 22.09 12.31
C TRP A 205 -9.91 20.78 12.16
N TRP A 206 -10.40 19.70 12.77
CA TRP A 206 -9.76 18.39 12.74
C TRP A 206 -10.36 17.45 11.67
N ASP A 207 -11.39 17.91 10.95
CA ASP A 207 -12.05 17.15 9.89
C ASP A 207 -11.30 17.27 8.56
N LEU A 208 -10.14 16.61 8.47
CA LEU A 208 -9.30 16.63 7.26
C LEU A 208 -9.97 15.96 6.06
N PHE A 209 -10.79 14.94 6.29
CA PHE A 209 -11.52 14.26 5.22
C PHE A 209 -12.83 14.94 4.81
N GLY A 210 -13.28 15.95 5.57
CA GLY A 210 -14.54 16.65 5.34
C GLY A 210 -15.77 15.78 5.60
N VAL A 211 -15.61 14.75 6.44
CA VAL A 211 -16.62 13.72 6.68
C VAL A 211 -17.63 14.21 7.71
N SER A 212 -17.20 14.72 8.86
CA SER A 212 -18.12 15.16 9.92
C SER A 212 -19.02 16.30 9.43
N GLY A 213 -18.48 17.28 8.70
CA GLY A 213 -19.28 18.39 8.18
C GLY A 213 -20.42 17.92 7.27
N ILE A 214 -20.15 17.00 6.34
CA ILE A 214 -21.18 16.44 5.44
C ILE A 214 -22.14 15.54 6.24
N LEU A 215 -21.60 14.64 7.06
CA LEU A 215 -22.37 13.66 7.83
C LEU A 215 -23.37 14.32 8.78
N ASN A 216 -22.94 15.36 9.50
CA ASN A 216 -23.79 16.08 10.45
C ASN A 216 -24.97 16.77 9.74
N THR A 217 -24.74 17.36 8.57
CA THR A 217 -25.83 17.99 7.79
C THR A 217 -26.80 16.97 7.20
N MET A 218 -26.32 15.79 6.78
CA MET A 218 -27.18 14.69 6.36
C MET A 218 -28.01 14.15 7.53
N ALA A 219 -27.38 13.93 8.69
CA ALA A 219 -28.06 13.44 9.89
C ALA A 219 -29.09 14.45 10.44
N HIS A 220 -28.75 15.74 10.44
CA HIS A 220 -29.69 16.79 10.86
C HIS A 220 -30.92 16.86 9.95
N SER A 221 -30.71 16.85 8.62
CA SER A 221 -31.81 16.85 7.66
C SER A 221 -32.65 15.56 7.74
N ALA A 222 -32.03 14.42 8.04
CA ALA A 222 -32.75 13.18 8.31
C ALA A 222 -33.63 13.30 9.56
N ALA A 223 -33.12 13.89 10.66
CA ALA A 223 -33.85 14.08 11.90
C ALA A 223 -35.04 15.07 11.77
N GLU A 224 -34.94 16.06 10.88
CA GLU A 224 -36.07 16.96 10.55
C GLU A 224 -37.25 16.20 9.91
N HIS A 225 -36.95 15.23 9.04
CA HIS A 225 -37.97 14.42 8.36
C HIS A 225 -38.45 13.24 9.21
N TYR A 226 -37.57 12.71 10.05
CA TYR A 226 -37.81 11.55 10.91
C TYR A 226 -37.44 11.87 12.36
N PRO A 227 -38.36 12.46 13.15
CA PRO A 227 -38.09 12.87 14.53
C PRO A 227 -37.62 11.74 15.45
N ALA A 228 -37.95 10.48 15.15
CA ALA A 228 -37.46 9.31 15.88
C ALA A 228 -35.91 9.15 15.82
N LEU A 229 -35.25 9.80 14.86
CA LEU A 229 -33.78 9.80 14.74
C LEU A 229 -33.10 10.86 15.61
N SER A 230 -33.85 11.82 16.16
CA SER A 230 -33.29 12.89 17.00
C SER A 230 -32.66 12.39 18.31
N SER A 231 -33.05 11.20 18.76
CA SER A 231 -32.51 10.53 19.97
C SER A 231 -31.38 9.56 19.67
N LEU A 232 -31.11 9.25 18.40
CA LEU A 232 -29.98 8.43 18.00
C LEU A 232 -28.75 9.34 17.93
N GLU A 233 -27.90 9.29 18.98
CA GLU A 233 -26.54 9.87 18.97
C GLU A 233 -25.59 9.18 17.94
N GLY A 234 -26.14 8.39 17.00
CA GLY A 234 -25.40 7.56 16.07
C GLY A 234 -25.12 8.27 14.75
N GLY A 235 -23.88 8.74 14.60
CA GLY A 235 -23.34 9.21 13.33
C GLY A 235 -23.40 8.12 12.25
N GLY A 236 -23.55 8.55 10.99
CA GLY A 236 -23.62 7.61 9.88
C GLY A 236 -22.29 6.96 9.53
N SER A 237 -22.36 5.84 8.83
CA SER A 237 -21.20 4.98 8.56
C SER A 237 -21.27 4.32 7.20
N PHE A 238 -20.09 4.09 6.62
CA PHE A 238 -19.95 3.26 5.42
C PHE A 238 -19.74 1.79 5.83
N GLY A 239 -20.52 0.89 5.24
CA GLY A 239 -20.48 -0.54 5.55
C GLY A 239 -21.35 -1.34 4.60
N TYR A 240 -21.61 -2.60 4.93
CA TYR A 240 -22.63 -3.40 4.26
C TYR A 240 -23.76 -3.64 5.27
N TYR A 241 -24.89 -2.97 5.07
CA TYR A 241 -26.05 -3.07 5.96
C TYR A 241 -27.17 -3.76 5.22
N GLN A 242 -27.50 -4.98 5.64
CA GLN A 242 -28.61 -5.72 5.08
C GLN A 242 -29.93 -5.10 5.55
N THR A 243 -30.82 -4.83 4.62
CA THR A 243 -32.11 -4.20 4.91
C THR A 243 -33.25 -5.18 4.66
N GLN A 244 -34.23 -5.19 5.58
CA GLN A 244 -35.44 -5.99 5.44
C GLN A 244 -36.58 -5.06 5.03
N GLY A 245 -36.95 -5.08 3.74
CA GLY A 245 -38.03 -4.25 3.19
C GLY A 245 -37.56 -2.95 2.54
N GLN A 246 -38.52 -2.06 2.24
CA GLN A 246 -38.24 -0.78 1.60
C GLN A 246 -37.64 0.21 2.61
N ILE A 247 -36.50 0.79 2.25
CA ILE A 247 -35.79 1.77 3.08
C ILE A 247 -36.51 3.11 2.98
N PRO A 248 -36.93 3.74 4.10
CA PRO A 248 -37.51 5.08 4.09
C PRO A 248 -36.52 6.11 3.54
N THR A 249 -37.00 6.97 2.63
CA THR A 249 -36.16 7.95 1.94
C THR A 249 -36.53 9.40 2.24
N PHE A 250 -35.58 10.32 2.08
CA PHE A 250 -35.82 11.78 2.15
C PHE A 250 -34.95 12.55 1.14
N VAL A 251 -35.30 13.81 0.88
CA VAL A 251 -34.52 14.68 0.00
C VAL A 251 -33.56 15.51 0.81
N TRP A 252 -32.25 15.23 0.69
CA TRP A 252 -31.21 16.11 1.20
C TRP A 252 -30.80 17.12 0.14
N GLN A 253 -30.83 18.42 0.47
CA GLN A 253 -30.53 19.51 -0.46
C GLN A 253 -29.05 19.90 -0.50
N GLY A 254 -28.20 19.20 0.26
CA GLY A 254 -26.77 19.49 0.35
C GLY A 254 -26.41 20.32 1.57
N ALA A 255 -25.10 20.42 1.84
CA ALA A 255 -24.57 21.29 2.88
C ALA A 255 -24.48 22.74 2.39
N ALA A 256 -24.71 23.70 3.29
CA ALA A 256 -24.39 25.10 3.02
C ALA A 256 -22.87 25.27 3.08
N TRP A 257 -22.22 25.36 1.91
CA TRP A 257 -20.79 25.60 1.80
C TRP A 257 -20.47 27.07 2.15
N ASP A 258 -20.45 27.37 3.45
CA ASP A 258 -20.18 28.71 3.96
C ASP A 258 -18.69 29.09 3.83
N SER A 259 -18.45 30.38 3.67
CA SER A 259 -17.15 31.05 3.69
C SER A 259 -16.32 30.74 4.95
N SER A 260 -16.97 30.37 6.05
CA SER A 260 -16.31 29.94 7.30
C SER A 260 -15.47 28.66 7.16
N LEU A 261 -15.75 27.81 6.17
CA LEU A 261 -14.96 26.60 5.89
C LEU A 261 -13.65 26.92 5.16
N VAL A 262 -13.60 28.00 4.37
CA VAL A 262 -12.41 28.40 3.60
C VAL A 262 -11.14 28.53 4.45
N PRO A 263 -11.11 29.24 5.60
CA PRO A 263 -9.90 29.37 6.41
C PRO A 263 -9.41 28.01 6.93
N VAL A 264 -10.31 27.13 7.36
CA VAL A 264 -9.98 25.77 7.82
C VAL A 264 -9.31 24.97 6.71
N ARG A 265 -9.82 25.07 5.48
CA ARG A 265 -9.26 24.35 4.32
C ARG A 265 -7.93 24.95 3.84
N LEU A 266 -7.76 26.27 3.94
CA LEU A 266 -6.50 26.96 3.63
C LEU A 266 -5.37 26.54 4.57
N VAL A 267 -5.66 26.24 5.84
CA VAL A 267 -4.67 25.71 6.79
C VAL A 267 -4.10 24.38 6.28
N TRP A 268 -4.92 23.47 5.80
CA TRP A 268 -4.45 22.18 5.26
C TRP A 268 -3.63 22.33 3.98
N ILE A 269 -3.99 23.30 3.12
CA ILE A 269 -3.16 23.67 1.97
C ILE A 269 -1.81 24.23 2.43
N ALA A 270 -1.79 25.10 3.44
CA ALA A 270 -0.56 25.65 4.01
C ALA A 270 0.32 24.54 4.62
N VAL A 271 -0.26 23.57 5.33
CA VAL A 271 0.45 22.38 5.82
C VAL A 271 1.03 21.57 4.65
N GLY A 272 0.28 21.40 3.57
CA GLY A 272 0.76 20.76 2.35
C GLY A 272 1.97 21.49 1.75
N ILE A 273 1.92 22.82 1.65
CA ILE A 273 3.04 23.65 1.19
C ILE A 273 4.25 23.50 2.13
N GLY A 274 4.02 23.52 3.44
CA GLY A 274 5.04 23.25 4.46
C GLY A 274 5.72 21.90 4.27
N GLY A 275 4.96 20.85 3.95
CA GLY A 275 5.47 19.52 3.63
C GLY A 275 6.36 19.50 2.37
N ILE A 276 6.01 20.27 1.34
CA ILE A 276 6.83 20.42 0.11
C ILE A 276 8.15 21.14 0.43
N ILE A 277 8.09 22.22 1.20
CA ILE A 277 9.27 22.98 1.63
C ILE A 277 10.19 22.09 2.46
N LEU A 278 9.66 21.41 3.48
CA LEU A 278 10.40 20.48 4.31
C LEU A 278 11.05 19.36 3.46
N SER A 279 10.31 18.80 2.51
CA SER A 279 10.84 17.82 1.56
C SER A 279 12.00 18.38 0.75
N ALA A 280 11.91 19.62 0.29
CA ALA A 280 12.98 20.27 -0.47
C ALA A 280 14.23 20.55 0.37
N LEU A 281 14.06 20.87 1.66
CA LEU A 281 15.16 21.06 2.61
C LEU A 281 15.87 19.74 2.93
N LEU A 282 15.11 18.67 3.16
CA LEU A 282 15.65 17.34 3.46
C LEU A 282 16.26 16.64 2.24
N PHE A 283 15.89 17.06 1.02
CA PHE A 283 16.35 16.41 -0.21
C PHE A 283 17.82 16.73 -0.52
N ARG A 284 18.69 15.72 -0.33
CA ARG A 284 20.14 15.80 -0.59
C ARG A 284 20.54 15.43 -2.02
N ARG A 285 19.76 15.85 -3.03
CA ARG A 285 20.01 15.73 -4.51
C ARG A 285 20.88 14.55 -4.95
N PHE A 286 20.49 13.32 -4.57
CA PHE A 286 21.21 12.07 -4.90
C PHE A 286 22.73 12.11 -4.66
N GLU A 287 23.21 12.98 -3.76
CA GLU A 287 24.61 13.04 -3.36
C GLU A 287 25.02 11.64 -2.90
N HIS A 288 25.89 11.02 -3.69
CA HIS A 288 26.38 9.70 -3.37
C HIS A 288 27.21 9.82 -2.09
N LEU A 289 26.75 9.15 -1.03
CA LEU A 289 27.58 8.75 0.12
C LEU A 289 28.67 7.73 -0.28
N GLU A 290 28.90 7.50 -1.57
CA GLU A 290 30.08 6.78 -2.08
C GLU A 290 31.39 7.54 -1.83
N GLY A 291 31.34 8.78 -1.32
CA GLY A 291 32.49 9.44 -0.68
C GLY A 291 32.83 8.96 0.74
N SER A 292 32.05 8.03 1.31
CA SER A 292 32.25 7.49 2.68
C SER A 292 32.18 5.95 2.73
N ALA A 293 32.25 5.26 1.59
CA ALA A 293 33.14 4.11 1.62
C ALA A 293 34.52 4.73 1.63
N LYS A 294 35.35 4.43 2.63
CA LYS A 294 36.79 4.54 2.44
C LYS A 294 37.03 3.85 1.09
N ALA A 295 37.28 4.62 0.03
CA ALA A 295 38.25 4.19 -0.93
C ALA A 295 39.40 3.84 -0.01
N HIS A 296 39.56 2.55 0.29
CA HIS A 296 40.88 2.09 0.63
C HIS A 296 41.68 2.71 -0.50
N PRO A 297 42.60 3.66 -0.22
CA PRO A 297 43.69 3.81 -1.16
C PRO A 297 44.12 2.36 -1.33
N LEU A 298 44.08 1.84 -2.56
CA LEU A 298 44.82 0.64 -2.88
C LEU A 298 46.13 0.85 -2.14
N ALA A 299 46.29 0.12 -1.03
CA ALA A 299 47.45 0.34 -0.19
C ALA A 299 48.60 0.23 -1.18
N PRO A 300 49.57 1.15 -1.20
CA PRO A 300 50.80 0.88 -1.91
C PRO A 300 51.46 -0.27 -1.14
N GLY A 301 50.93 -1.47 -1.36
CA GLY A 301 51.52 -2.73 -1.01
C GLY A 301 52.80 -2.71 -1.79
N ARG A 302 53.88 -2.46 -1.04
CA ARG A 302 55.21 -2.93 -1.38
C ARG A 302 55.11 -4.38 -1.81
N GLU A 303 54.95 -4.59 -3.09
CA GLU A 303 55.43 -5.76 -3.79
C GLU A 303 55.73 -5.29 -5.20
N LYS A 304 57.02 -5.37 -5.55
CA LYS A 304 57.49 -5.29 -6.93
C LYS A 304 56.84 -6.44 -7.69
N ALA A 305 55.62 -6.26 -8.16
CA ALA A 305 55.15 -6.98 -9.33
C ALA A 305 55.98 -6.41 -10.50
N PRO A 306 56.80 -7.22 -11.19
CA PRO A 306 57.46 -6.74 -12.39
C PRO A 306 56.38 -6.27 -13.35
N ALA A 307 56.54 -5.05 -13.86
CA ALA A 307 55.66 -4.50 -14.88
C ALA A 307 55.63 -5.48 -16.05
N LEU A 308 54.52 -6.23 -16.17
CA LEU A 308 54.26 -7.03 -17.34
C LEU A 308 54.22 -6.05 -18.53
N PRO A 309 55.10 -6.22 -19.53
CA PRO A 309 55.14 -5.32 -20.66
C PRO A 309 53.79 -5.40 -21.38
N LEU A 310 53.07 -4.28 -21.46
CA LEU A 310 51.81 -4.16 -22.20
C LEU A 310 51.96 -4.52 -23.70
N ALA A 311 53.20 -4.61 -24.19
CA ALA A 311 53.56 -5.02 -25.54
C ALA A 311 53.50 -6.55 -25.79
N ALA A 312 53.26 -7.38 -24.77
CA ALA A 312 53.14 -8.84 -24.93
C ALA A 312 51.68 -9.34 -25.07
N MET A 313 50.68 -8.46 -25.07
CA MET A 313 49.26 -8.80 -25.23
C MET A 313 48.80 -8.89 -26.71
N GLU A 314 49.72 -9.19 -27.64
CA GLU A 314 49.38 -9.63 -29.01
C GLU A 314 49.22 -11.16 -29.14
N HIS A 315 49.11 -11.90 -28.04
CA HIS A 315 48.58 -13.26 -28.13
C HIS A 315 47.05 -13.19 -28.29
N SER A 316 46.61 -13.37 -29.53
CA SER A 316 45.32 -13.98 -29.87
C SER A 316 45.24 -15.41 -29.32
N GLY A 317 45.36 -15.55 -28.00
CA GLY A 317 44.87 -16.72 -27.29
C GLY A 317 43.37 -16.55 -27.26
N SER A 318 42.65 -17.39 -27.99
CA SER A 318 41.19 -17.52 -27.87
C SER A 318 40.84 -17.41 -26.39
N LEU A 319 40.05 -16.41 -26.01
CA LEU A 319 39.47 -16.30 -24.67
C LEU A 319 38.56 -17.51 -24.48
N GLN A 320 39.14 -18.67 -24.16
CA GLN A 320 38.41 -19.87 -23.84
C GLN A 320 37.83 -19.63 -22.45
N LEU A 321 36.54 -19.34 -22.43
CA LEU A 321 35.75 -19.34 -21.21
C LEU A 321 36.01 -20.68 -20.52
N SER A 322 36.45 -20.62 -19.26
CA SER A 322 36.65 -21.82 -18.46
C SER A 322 35.37 -22.65 -18.49
N PRO A 323 35.45 -23.96 -18.75
CA PRO A 323 34.27 -24.80 -18.84
C PRO A 323 33.47 -24.67 -17.54
N ALA A 324 32.17 -24.41 -17.67
CA ALA A 324 31.28 -24.24 -16.53
C ALA A 324 31.25 -25.55 -15.72
N VAL A 325 32.05 -25.61 -14.65
CA VAL A 325 32.05 -26.74 -13.73
C VAL A 325 30.65 -26.78 -13.10
N ARG A 326 29.87 -27.82 -13.43
CA ARG A 326 28.61 -28.10 -12.75
C ARG A 326 28.93 -28.50 -11.31
N VAL A 327 29.00 -27.52 -10.43
CA VAL A 327 29.05 -27.76 -8.99
C VAL A 327 27.79 -28.55 -8.60
N LYS A 328 27.94 -29.64 -7.83
CA LYS A 328 26.79 -30.37 -7.27
C LYS A 328 25.85 -29.34 -6.63
N GLY A 329 24.62 -29.27 -7.13
CA GLY A 329 23.67 -28.24 -6.73
C GLY A 329 23.54 -28.18 -5.21
N ALA A 330 23.59 -26.96 -4.64
CA ALA A 330 23.42 -26.77 -3.20
C ALA A 330 22.13 -27.46 -2.72
N ARG A 331 22.24 -28.30 -1.69
CA ARG A 331 21.09 -28.99 -1.07
C ARG A 331 20.05 -27.96 -0.59
N LEU A 332 18.78 -28.35 -0.57
CA LEU A 332 17.65 -27.48 -0.18
C LEU A 332 17.90 -26.69 1.13
N PRO A 333 18.42 -27.30 2.23
CA PRO A 333 18.68 -26.56 3.47
C PRO A 333 19.72 -25.43 3.33
N GLY A 334 20.74 -25.64 2.49
CA GLY A 334 21.76 -24.62 2.20
C GLY A 334 21.17 -23.42 1.46
N ARG A 335 20.20 -23.67 0.56
CA ARG A 335 19.48 -22.61 -0.16
C ARG A 335 18.57 -21.83 0.78
N VAL A 336 17.82 -22.53 1.64
CA VAL A 336 16.93 -21.90 2.64
C VAL A 336 17.73 -21.04 3.61
N LYS A 337 18.90 -21.52 4.06
CA LYS A 337 19.81 -20.74 4.92
C LYS A 337 20.33 -19.48 4.21
N ALA A 338 20.69 -19.59 2.93
CA ALA A 338 21.13 -18.43 2.16
C ALA A 338 20.01 -17.41 1.98
N GLU A 339 18.80 -17.88 1.71
CA GLU A 339 17.62 -17.03 1.54
C GLU A 339 17.21 -16.34 2.85
N LEU A 340 17.20 -17.07 3.98
CA LEU A 340 16.99 -16.50 5.32
C LEU A 340 18.04 -15.43 5.66
N LYS A 341 19.33 -15.71 5.37
CA LYS A 341 20.41 -14.75 5.59
C LYS A 341 20.20 -13.48 4.76
N LEU A 342 19.64 -13.61 3.55
CA LEU A 342 19.35 -12.47 2.70
C LEU A 342 18.13 -11.68 3.18
N MET A 343 17.06 -12.34 3.64
CA MET A 343 15.88 -11.69 4.20
C MET A 343 16.21 -10.88 5.46
N LEU A 344 17.05 -11.42 6.34
CA LEU A 344 17.46 -10.77 7.59
C LEU A 344 18.56 -9.71 7.39
N LYS A 345 19.19 -9.64 6.21
CA LYS A 345 20.29 -8.71 5.96
C LYS A 345 19.78 -7.27 5.92
N GLY A 346 20.40 -6.40 6.71
CA GLY A 346 20.08 -4.98 6.76
C GLY A 346 19.04 -4.59 7.80
N MET A 347 18.60 -5.53 8.66
CA MET A 347 17.80 -5.20 9.84
C MET A 347 18.66 -4.50 10.90
N SER A 348 18.18 -3.36 11.40
CA SER A 348 18.88 -2.59 12.43
C SER A 348 18.66 -3.19 13.83
N LEU A 349 19.54 -2.86 14.77
CA LEU A 349 19.41 -3.31 16.16
C LEU A 349 18.07 -2.86 16.80
N TRP A 350 17.60 -1.68 16.40
CA TRP A 350 16.31 -1.11 16.80
C TRP A 350 15.10 -1.84 16.22
N TRP A 351 15.27 -2.61 15.13
CA TRP A 351 14.24 -3.49 14.61
C TRP A 351 14.26 -4.86 15.31
N THR A 352 15.45 -5.36 15.65
CA THR A 352 15.61 -6.69 16.27
C THR A 352 15.21 -6.71 17.75
N LEU A 353 15.43 -5.63 18.51
CA LEU A 353 15.09 -5.59 19.94
C LEU A 353 13.57 -5.76 20.19
N PRO A 354 12.68 -4.98 19.55
CA PRO A 354 11.24 -5.20 19.72
C PRO A 354 10.77 -6.54 19.15
N ALA A 355 11.42 -7.07 18.10
CA ALA A 355 11.11 -8.40 17.58
C ALA A 355 11.28 -9.50 18.65
N ILE A 356 12.39 -9.47 19.39
CA ILE A 356 12.65 -10.44 20.46
C ILE A 356 11.60 -10.31 21.58
N ILE A 357 11.23 -9.07 21.93
CA ILE A 357 10.20 -8.82 22.94
C ILE A 357 8.85 -9.39 22.48
N LEU A 358 8.44 -9.14 21.24
CA LEU A 358 7.18 -9.67 20.69
C LEU A 358 7.15 -11.20 20.60
N ILE A 359 8.30 -11.83 20.31
CA ILE A 359 8.42 -13.30 20.30
C ILE A 359 8.25 -13.88 21.70
N ALA A 360 8.82 -13.23 22.73
CA ALA A 360 8.79 -13.71 24.10
C ALA A 360 7.51 -13.34 24.86
N ALA A 361 6.83 -12.24 24.48
CA ALA A 361 5.68 -11.69 25.19
C ALA A 361 4.54 -12.70 25.46
N PRO A 362 4.14 -13.59 24.51
CA PRO A 362 3.09 -14.58 24.76
C PRO A 362 3.40 -15.55 25.90
N LEU A 363 4.67 -15.79 26.23
CA LEU A 363 5.06 -16.69 27.31
C LEU A 363 4.72 -16.13 28.70
N LEU A 364 4.66 -14.81 28.82
CA LEU A 364 4.45 -14.08 30.08
C LEU A 364 2.97 -13.78 30.36
N VAL A 365 2.09 -14.02 29.38
CA VAL A 365 0.71 -13.55 29.37
C VAL A 365 -0.25 -14.74 29.42
N THR A 366 -1.44 -14.56 30.00
CA THR A 366 -2.50 -15.58 30.09
C THR A 366 -3.17 -15.85 28.74
N ALA A 367 -3.72 -17.05 28.55
CA ALA A 367 -4.48 -17.50 27.38
C ALA A 367 -5.34 -16.43 26.72
N ASN A 368 -6.23 -15.83 27.51
CA ASN A 368 -7.25 -14.90 27.03
C ASN A 368 -6.63 -13.59 26.52
N SER A 369 -5.50 -13.19 27.11
CA SER A 369 -4.78 -11.97 26.74
C SER A 369 -3.78 -12.20 25.60
N VAL A 370 -3.39 -13.45 25.31
CA VAL A 370 -2.52 -13.78 24.18
C VAL A 370 -3.18 -13.41 22.86
N ASN A 371 -4.48 -13.70 22.70
CA ASN A 371 -5.25 -13.40 21.49
C ASN A 371 -5.17 -11.92 21.07
N SER A 372 -5.18 -10.99 22.02
CA SER A 372 -5.04 -9.55 21.75
C SER A 372 -3.63 -9.15 21.29
N LEU A 373 -2.61 -9.94 21.63
CA LEU A 373 -1.22 -9.68 21.23
C LEU A 373 -0.89 -10.23 19.83
N LEU A 374 -1.62 -11.25 19.38
CA LEU A 374 -1.35 -11.96 18.12
C LEU A 374 -1.28 -11.04 16.88
N PRO A 375 -2.19 -10.06 16.68
CA PRO A 375 -2.09 -9.14 15.56
C PRO A 375 -0.78 -8.33 15.57
N PHE A 376 -0.32 -7.90 16.75
CA PHE A 376 0.90 -7.09 16.89
C PHE A 376 2.18 -7.91 16.64
N ILE A 377 2.17 -9.20 16.97
CA ILE A 377 3.27 -10.11 16.62
C ILE A 377 3.36 -10.25 15.10
N MET A 378 2.21 -10.39 14.44
CA MET A 378 2.12 -10.67 13.01
C MET A 378 2.23 -9.42 12.12
N ILE A 379 2.15 -8.19 12.65
CA ILE A 379 2.47 -7.00 11.86
C ILE A 379 3.97 -6.73 11.78
N TRP A 380 4.75 -7.14 12.78
CA TRP A 380 6.17 -6.78 12.89
C TRP A 380 7.08 -7.32 11.76
N PRO A 381 7.01 -8.62 11.38
CA PRO A 381 7.82 -9.18 10.28
C PRO A 381 7.33 -8.79 8.87
N LEU A 382 6.37 -7.88 8.73
CA LEU A 382 5.87 -7.37 7.44
C LEU A 382 7.00 -6.93 6.50
N ALA A 383 8.04 -6.29 7.05
CA ALA A 383 9.21 -5.83 6.29
C ALA A 383 10.06 -6.97 5.69
N LEU A 384 9.96 -8.18 6.24
CA LEU A 384 10.64 -9.38 5.74
C LEU A 384 9.80 -10.05 4.65
N TRP A 385 8.51 -10.26 4.91
CA TRP A 385 7.61 -10.91 3.95
C TRP A 385 7.39 -10.09 2.69
N SER A 386 7.28 -8.76 2.80
CA SER A 386 7.10 -7.87 1.63
C SER A 386 8.21 -7.96 0.59
N GLN A 387 9.40 -8.45 0.95
CA GLN A 387 10.50 -8.65 0.01
C GLN A 387 10.37 -9.93 -0.80
N MET A 388 9.55 -10.87 -0.34
CA MET A 388 9.34 -12.14 -1.01
C MET A 388 8.75 -11.91 -2.41
N GLY A 389 9.25 -12.65 -3.40
CA GLY A 389 8.84 -12.56 -4.80
C GLY A 389 9.36 -11.33 -5.57
N THR A 390 9.85 -10.30 -4.86
CA THR A 390 10.20 -8.99 -5.45
C THR A 390 11.68 -8.65 -5.37
N ARG A 391 12.41 -9.29 -4.45
CA ARG A 391 13.82 -8.97 -4.13
C ARG A 391 14.74 -9.01 -5.35
N ASP A 392 14.60 -10.03 -6.20
CA ASP A 392 15.46 -10.17 -7.38
C ASP A 392 15.22 -9.10 -8.44
N GLN A 393 13.96 -8.67 -8.58
CA GLN A 393 13.59 -7.62 -9.53
C GLN A 393 14.07 -6.27 -8.99
N HIS A 394 13.93 -6.05 -7.69
CA HIS A 394 14.35 -4.83 -7.02
C HIS A 394 15.86 -4.55 -7.15
N TYR A 395 16.69 -5.60 -7.07
CA TYR A 395 18.16 -5.50 -7.16
C TYR A 395 18.72 -5.85 -8.54
N PHE A 396 17.88 -6.01 -9.56
CA PHE A 396 18.29 -6.38 -10.93
C PHE A 396 19.10 -7.69 -11.01
N THR A 397 18.90 -8.62 -10.08
CA THR A 397 19.59 -9.92 -10.01
C THR A 397 18.77 -11.08 -10.59
N THR A 398 17.58 -10.79 -11.12
CA THR A 398 16.65 -11.81 -11.65
C THR A 398 17.34 -12.75 -12.65
N GLY A 399 18.07 -12.19 -13.63
CA GLY A 399 18.79 -12.99 -14.63
C GLY A 399 19.83 -13.93 -14.02
N LEU A 400 20.62 -13.46 -13.04
CA LEU A 400 21.61 -14.29 -12.35
C LEU A 400 20.95 -15.42 -11.56
N THR A 401 19.86 -15.12 -10.85
CA THR A 401 19.22 -16.10 -9.98
C THR A 401 18.48 -17.20 -10.76
N LEU A 402 17.91 -16.86 -11.92
CA LEU A 402 17.24 -17.81 -12.80
C LEU A 402 18.23 -18.71 -13.54
N SER A 403 19.44 -18.22 -13.84
CA SER A 403 20.50 -19.03 -14.46
C SER A 403 21.09 -20.08 -13.51
N CYS A 404 21.09 -19.81 -12.19
CA CYS A 404 21.71 -20.69 -11.20
C CYS A 404 20.73 -21.72 -10.57
N SER A 405 19.43 -21.49 -10.66
CA SER A 405 18.43 -22.34 -9.98
C SER A 405 17.15 -22.48 -10.79
N SER A 406 16.57 -23.69 -10.79
CA SER A 406 15.25 -23.91 -11.40
C SER A 406 14.20 -23.01 -10.73
N PRO A 407 13.27 -22.40 -11.48
CA PRO A 407 12.28 -21.47 -10.93
C PRO A 407 11.45 -22.03 -9.77
N LEU A 408 11.05 -23.31 -9.86
CA LEU A 408 10.27 -23.98 -8.82
C LEU A 408 11.08 -24.26 -7.55
N ALA A 409 12.32 -24.74 -7.66
CA ALA A 409 13.14 -24.96 -6.47
C ALA A 409 13.41 -23.64 -5.73
N LYS A 410 13.54 -22.53 -6.46
CA LYS A 410 13.64 -21.20 -5.85
C LYS A 410 12.35 -20.80 -5.15
N TRP A 411 11.20 -20.99 -5.80
CA TRP A 411 9.87 -20.74 -5.24
C TRP A 411 9.68 -21.46 -3.90
N TRP A 412 9.96 -22.77 -3.86
CA TRP A 412 9.89 -23.56 -2.62
C TRP A 412 10.87 -23.07 -1.55
N THR A 413 12.09 -22.72 -1.94
CA THR A 413 13.11 -22.22 -1.00
C THR A 413 12.63 -20.92 -0.34
N GLU A 414 12.12 -19.98 -1.13
CA GLU A 414 11.66 -18.68 -0.66
C GLU A 414 10.43 -18.81 0.22
N TRP A 415 9.48 -19.67 -0.15
CA TRP A 415 8.29 -19.94 0.66
C TRP A 415 8.66 -20.56 2.01
N LEU A 416 9.53 -21.58 1.99
CA LEU A 416 9.97 -22.23 3.22
C LEU A 416 10.74 -21.27 4.12
N SER A 417 11.57 -20.38 3.57
CA SER A 417 12.21 -19.30 4.34
C SER A 417 11.20 -18.36 4.99
N GLY A 418 10.13 -17.99 4.28
CA GLY A 418 9.03 -17.21 4.86
C GLY A 418 8.32 -17.95 5.99
N VAL A 419 8.01 -19.24 5.80
CA VAL A 419 7.40 -20.09 6.85
C VAL A 419 8.30 -20.18 8.08
N PHE A 420 9.62 -20.33 7.90
CA PHE A 420 10.57 -20.31 9.02
C PHE A 420 10.55 -19.00 9.80
N ILE A 421 10.46 -17.85 9.11
CA ILE A 421 10.35 -16.54 9.77
C ILE A 421 9.04 -16.44 10.54
N THR A 422 7.92 -16.83 9.93
CA THR A 422 6.61 -16.80 10.59
C THR A 422 6.58 -17.74 11.80
N LEU A 423 7.18 -18.92 11.71
CA LEU A 423 7.34 -19.86 12.82
C LEU A 423 8.19 -19.26 13.95
N LEU A 424 9.30 -18.59 13.62
CA LEU A 424 10.13 -17.91 14.61
C LEU A 424 9.35 -16.83 15.37
N PHE A 425 8.59 -16.00 14.66
CA PHE A 425 7.72 -14.99 15.28
C PHE A 425 6.56 -15.60 16.08
N SER A 426 6.12 -16.80 15.70
CA SER A 426 5.05 -17.55 16.35
C SER A 426 5.49 -18.40 17.54
N ALA A 427 6.80 -18.54 17.80
CA ALA A 427 7.31 -19.56 18.73
C ALA A 427 6.71 -19.42 20.14
N GLY A 428 6.65 -18.19 20.68
CA GLY A 428 6.05 -17.94 21.99
C GLY A 428 4.56 -18.28 22.05
N ALA A 429 3.79 -17.92 21.01
CA ALA A 429 2.35 -18.20 20.94
C ALA A 429 2.07 -19.71 20.83
N ILE A 430 2.84 -20.43 20.00
CA ILE A 430 2.71 -21.88 19.84
C ILE A 430 3.00 -22.61 21.15
N ILE A 431 4.08 -22.26 21.86
CA ILE A 431 4.42 -22.86 23.16
C ILE A 431 3.26 -22.64 24.15
N ARG A 432 2.67 -21.43 24.15
CA ARG A 432 1.54 -21.11 25.02
C ARG A 432 0.29 -21.96 24.70
N PHE A 433 -0.09 -22.04 23.42
CA PHE A 433 -1.25 -22.85 23.02
C PHE A 433 -1.09 -24.34 23.34
N ILE A 434 0.14 -24.86 23.25
CA ILE A 434 0.44 -26.24 23.65
C ILE A 434 0.33 -26.41 25.17
N ALA A 435 0.86 -25.45 25.96
CA ALA A 435 0.82 -25.51 27.42
C ALA A 435 -0.62 -25.43 27.98
N GLU A 436 -1.54 -24.79 27.25
CA GLU A 436 -2.95 -24.61 27.62
C GLU A 436 -3.90 -25.59 26.91
N ASP A 437 -3.37 -26.57 26.18
CA ASP A 437 -4.10 -27.60 25.43
C ASP A 437 -5.16 -27.05 24.45
N GLN A 438 -4.90 -25.88 23.86
CA GLN A 438 -5.81 -25.22 22.91
C GLN A 438 -5.59 -25.70 21.47
N MET A 439 -5.88 -26.97 21.20
CA MET A 439 -5.71 -27.58 19.87
C MET A 439 -6.40 -26.81 18.72
N PRO A 440 -7.64 -26.29 18.86
CA PRO A 440 -8.27 -25.56 17.77
C PRO A 440 -7.59 -24.22 17.46
N ALA A 441 -7.05 -23.54 18.48
CA ALA A 441 -6.27 -22.31 18.31
C ALA A 441 -4.97 -22.61 17.57
N LEU A 442 -4.28 -23.68 17.97
CA LEU A 442 -3.04 -24.13 17.35
C LEU A 442 -3.23 -24.47 15.86
N LEU A 443 -4.33 -25.15 15.49
CA LEU A 443 -4.64 -25.47 14.10
C LEU A 443 -4.93 -24.21 13.28
N ALA A 444 -5.77 -23.30 13.78
CA ALA A 444 -6.06 -22.03 13.11
C ALA A 444 -4.78 -21.21 12.91
N TRP A 445 -3.97 -21.07 13.96
CA TRP A 445 -2.69 -20.38 13.91
C TRP A 445 -1.73 -21.02 12.90
N GLY A 446 -1.63 -22.36 12.90
CA GLY A 446 -0.81 -23.13 11.97
C GLY A 446 -1.17 -22.88 10.50
N THR A 447 -2.45 -22.67 10.18
CA THR A 447 -2.86 -22.29 8.82
C THR A 447 -2.41 -20.86 8.46
N GLY A 448 -2.49 -19.92 9.40
CA GLY A 448 -1.92 -18.58 9.25
C GLY A 448 -0.42 -18.58 8.96
N LEU A 449 0.35 -19.48 9.59
CA LEU A 449 1.79 -19.63 9.36
C LEU A 449 2.15 -19.93 7.90
N LEU A 450 1.30 -20.72 7.22
CA LEU A 450 1.50 -21.12 5.82
C LEU A 450 0.91 -20.09 4.85
N PHE A 451 -0.23 -19.49 5.24
CA PHE A 451 -0.97 -18.52 4.46
C PHE A 451 -0.19 -17.23 4.23
N ILE A 452 0.40 -16.62 5.27
CA ILE A 452 1.06 -15.31 5.16
C ILE A 452 2.23 -15.35 4.15
N PRO A 453 3.18 -16.32 4.20
CA PRO A 453 4.25 -16.41 3.21
C PRO A 453 3.74 -16.74 1.79
N ALA A 454 2.67 -17.55 1.67
CA ALA A 454 2.08 -17.87 0.36
C ALA A 454 1.46 -16.61 -0.27
N LEU A 455 0.75 -15.81 0.52
CA LEU A 455 0.20 -14.52 0.12
C LEU A 455 1.33 -13.56 -0.29
N ALA A 456 2.37 -13.42 0.52
CA ALA A 456 3.51 -12.56 0.24
C ALA A 456 4.19 -12.89 -1.10
N LEU A 457 4.44 -14.18 -1.35
CA LEU A 457 5.05 -14.63 -2.59
C LEU A 457 4.15 -14.46 -3.81
N ALA A 458 2.88 -14.84 -3.70
CA ALA A 458 1.93 -14.72 -4.80
C ALA A 458 1.77 -13.25 -5.21
N LEU A 459 1.50 -12.37 -4.25
CA LEU A 459 1.31 -10.95 -4.50
C LEU A 459 2.60 -10.25 -4.94
N GLY A 460 3.75 -10.65 -4.39
CA GLY A 460 5.06 -10.14 -4.80
C GLY A 460 5.40 -10.49 -6.25
N THR A 461 5.10 -11.71 -6.68
CA THR A 461 5.41 -12.16 -8.05
C THR A 461 4.40 -11.71 -9.10
N LEU A 462 3.12 -11.58 -8.74
CA LEU A 462 2.07 -10.99 -9.58
C LEU A 462 2.28 -9.48 -9.75
N GLY A 463 2.51 -8.76 -8.65
CA GLY A 463 2.58 -7.30 -8.63
C GLY A 463 3.95 -6.73 -9.02
N GLY A 464 5.02 -7.54 -8.96
CA GLY A 464 6.39 -7.07 -9.19
C GLY A 464 6.87 -5.97 -8.23
N SER A 465 6.12 -5.74 -7.14
CA SER A 465 6.41 -4.70 -6.16
C SER A 465 5.98 -5.12 -4.76
N LYS A 466 6.72 -4.65 -3.75
CA LYS A 466 6.46 -4.93 -2.32
C LYS A 466 5.11 -4.38 -1.85
N LYS A 467 4.68 -3.28 -2.48
CA LYS A 467 3.52 -2.46 -2.08
C LYS A 467 2.19 -3.22 -2.14
N LEU A 468 2.01 -4.08 -3.14
CA LEU A 468 0.74 -4.78 -3.34
C LEU A 468 0.46 -5.73 -2.17
N PHE A 469 1.47 -6.48 -1.74
CA PHE A 469 1.38 -7.27 -0.52
C PHE A 469 1.18 -6.40 0.73
N GLU A 470 1.96 -5.33 0.89
CA GLU A 470 1.85 -4.46 2.06
C GLU A 470 0.44 -3.87 2.24
N VAL A 471 -0.19 -3.36 1.18
CA VAL A 471 -1.55 -2.80 1.24
C VAL A 471 -2.58 -3.87 1.57
N ILE A 472 -2.57 -4.99 0.83
CA ILE A 472 -3.55 -6.06 1.02
C ILE A 472 -3.39 -6.68 2.40
N TYR A 473 -2.16 -6.94 2.83
CA TYR A 473 -1.89 -7.50 4.15
C TYR A 473 -2.32 -6.55 5.27
N LEU A 474 -2.02 -5.24 5.16
CA LEU A 474 -2.43 -4.27 6.19
C LEU A 474 -3.95 -4.13 6.30
N LEU A 475 -4.66 -4.09 5.16
CA LEU A 475 -6.12 -4.10 5.15
C LEU A 475 -6.69 -5.39 5.75
N TRP A 476 -6.16 -6.54 5.35
CA TRP A 476 -6.62 -7.85 5.86
C TRP A 476 -6.33 -8.00 7.36
N TRP A 477 -5.14 -7.58 7.80
CA TRP A 477 -4.73 -7.53 9.20
C TRP A 477 -5.63 -6.62 10.05
N TYR A 478 -5.98 -5.45 9.51
CA TYR A 478 -6.86 -4.51 10.19
C TYR A 478 -8.29 -5.04 10.28
N MET A 479 -8.86 -5.53 9.19
CA MET A 479 -10.26 -5.98 9.17
C MET A 479 -10.47 -7.28 9.95
N GLY A 480 -9.63 -8.29 9.72
CA GLY A 480 -9.80 -9.62 10.31
C GLY A 480 -9.34 -9.68 11.76
N PRO A 481 -8.02 -9.84 12.02
CA PRO A 481 -7.53 -10.02 13.38
C PRO A 481 -7.77 -8.85 14.34
N LEU A 482 -7.74 -7.59 13.87
CA LEU A 482 -7.87 -6.41 14.74
C LEU A 482 -9.32 -5.95 14.96
N ASN A 483 -10.16 -5.96 13.92
CA ASN A 483 -11.59 -5.59 14.01
C ASN A 483 -12.53 -6.79 14.09
N HIS A 484 -11.99 -8.00 14.21
CA HIS A 484 -12.73 -9.23 14.45
C HIS A 484 -13.77 -9.59 13.37
N VAL A 485 -13.51 -9.23 12.09
CA VAL A 485 -14.37 -9.66 10.97
C VAL A 485 -14.18 -11.17 10.75
N PRO A 486 -15.20 -12.02 10.99
CA PRO A 486 -15.02 -13.48 11.10
C PRO A 486 -14.42 -14.15 9.86
N SER A 487 -14.83 -13.72 8.66
CA SER A 487 -14.37 -14.28 7.38
C SER A 487 -12.96 -13.86 6.99
N LEU A 488 -12.41 -12.83 7.64
CA LEU A 488 -11.09 -12.25 7.35
C LEU A 488 -10.06 -12.55 8.43
N ASP A 489 -10.44 -13.24 9.51
CA ASP A 489 -9.55 -13.60 10.61
C ASP A 489 -8.66 -14.82 10.29
N PHE A 490 -7.56 -14.56 9.57
CA PHE A 490 -6.55 -15.58 9.25
C PHE A 490 -5.69 -16.02 10.44
N LEU A 491 -5.83 -15.37 11.59
CA LEU A 491 -5.11 -15.69 12.81
C LEU A 491 -5.95 -16.57 13.75
N GLY A 492 -7.27 -16.62 13.59
CA GLY A 492 -8.17 -17.42 14.42
C GLY A 492 -8.36 -16.86 15.83
N VAL A 493 -8.31 -15.53 15.96
CA VAL A 493 -8.48 -14.77 17.20
C VAL A 493 -9.93 -14.84 17.69
N SER A 494 -10.88 -14.62 16.79
CA SER A 494 -12.32 -14.56 17.06
C SER A 494 -13.07 -15.73 16.42
N ASP A 495 -12.86 -15.96 15.13
CA ASP A 495 -13.49 -17.06 14.40
C ASP A 495 -12.42 -17.95 13.76
N ARG A 496 -12.57 -19.26 13.92
CA ARG A 496 -11.54 -20.25 13.58
C ARG A 496 -11.94 -21.02 12.34
N ASN A 497 -11.46 -20.56 11.19
CA ASN A 497 -11.72 -21.18 9.89
C ASN A 497 -10.44 -21.73 9.22
N PRO A 498 -9.75 -22.74 9.81
CA PRO A 498 -8.49 -23.25 9.29
C PRO A 498 -8.61 -23.82 7.87
N VAL A 499 -9.75 -24.45 7.54
CA VAL A 499 -9.98 -25.04 6.21
C VAL A 499 -9.98 -23.98 5.11
N LEU A 500 -10.61 -22.82 5.35
CA LEU A 500 -10.67 -21.72 4.40
C LEU A 500 -9.28 -21.15 4.10
N TYR A 501 -8.47 -20.91 5.13
CA TYR A 501 -7.12 -20.39 4.94
C TYR A 501 -6.15 -21.41 4.37
N LEU A 502 -6.35 -22.70 4.63
CA LEU A 502 -5.61 -23.75 3.96
C LEU A 502 -5.94 -23.78 2.45
N MET A 503 -7.22 -23.67 2.08
CA MET A 503 -7.64 -23.56 0.67
C MET A 503 -7.03 -22.33 -0.01
N PHE A 504 -7.10 -21.15 0.62
CA PHE A 504 -6.46 -19.94 0.08
C PHE A 504 -4.94 -20.10 -0.05
N THR A 505 -4.29 -20.76 0.91
CA THR A 505 -2.85 -21.04 0.83
C THR A 505 -2.53 -21.88 -0.40
N VAL A 506 -3.26 -22.96 -0.64
CA VAL A 506 -3.05 -23.84 -1.81
C VAL A 506 -3.29 -23.09 -3.11
N VAL A 507 -4.38 -22.32 -3.21
CA VAL A 507 -4.72 -21.55 -4.41
C VAL A 507 -3.66 -20.48 -4.69
N LEU A 508 -3.25 -19.69 -3.70
CA LEU A 508 -2.24 -18.64 -3.85
C LEU A 508 -0.88 -19.23 -4.20
N PHE A 509 -0.50 -20.34 -3.57
CA PHE A 509 0.76 -21.01 -3.86
C PHE A 509 0.78 -21.56 -5.30
N ALA A 510 -0.30 -22.20 -5.73
CA ALA A 510 -0.44 -22.71 -7.10
C ALA A 510 -0.41 -21.57 -8.12
N ALA A 511 -1.21 -20.52 -7.92
CA ALA A 511 -1.28 -19.37 -8.82
C ALA A 511 0.08 -18.66 -8.93
N GLY A 512 0.74 -18.39 -7.80
CA GLY A 512 2.07 -17.77 -7.79
C GLY A 512 3.13 -18.62 -8.50
N SER A 513 3.13 -19.94 -8.28
CA SER A 513 4.05 -20.85 -8.95
C SER A 513 3.84 -20.89 -10.48
N ALA A 514 2.58 -20.88 -10.93
CA ALA A 514 2.23 -20.86 -12.35
C ALA A 514 2.69 -19.56 -13.02
N VAL A 515 2.48 -18.40 -12.36
CA VAL A 515 2.95 -17.10 -12.84
C VAL A 515 4.48 -17.08 -12.95
N ARG A 516 5.18 -17.61 -11.94
CA ARG A 516 6.65 -17.69 -11.97
C ARG A 516 7.16 -18.58 -13.11
N LEU A 517 6.50 -19.69 -13.37
CA LEU A 517 6.80 -20.57 -14.50
C LEU A 517 6.51 -19.90 -15.86
N TRP A 518 5.46 -19.10 -15.93
CA TRP A 518 5.11 -18.35 -17.14
C TRP A 518 6.13 -17.25 -17.43
N GLN A 519 6.50 -16.46 -16.42
CA GLN A 519 7.53 -15.40 -16.53
C GLN A 519 8.90 -15.95 -16.96
N THR A 520 9.19 -17.22 -16.64
CA THR A 520 10.47 -17.87 -16.98
C THR A 520 10.44 -18.61 -18.30
N GLY A 521 9.34 -18.53 -19.06
CA GLY A 521 9.18 -19.15 -20.37
C GLY A 521 9.02 -20.68 -20.35
N ASN A 522 9.04 -21.31 -19.17
CA ASN A 522 8.88 -22.76 -19.00
C ASN A 522 7.45 -23.26 -19.27
N LEU A 523 6.45 -22.36 -19.24
CA LEU A 523 5.07 -22.64 -19.66
C LEU A 523 4.75 -22.11 -21.07
N SER A 524 5.72 -21.51 -21.78
CA SER A 524 5.45 -21.05 -23.15
C SER A 524 5.29 -22.26 -24.08
N ILE A 525 4.08 -22.44 -24.61
CA ILE A 525 3.71 -23.47 -25.60
C ILE A 525 4.50 -23.31 -26.93
N ARG A 526 5.42 -22.34 -27.01
CA ARG A 526 6.15 -21.95 -28.22
C ARG A 526 7.63 -22.33 -28.25
N ARG A 527 8.02 -23.41 -27.57
CA ARG A 527 9.34 -24.06 -27.79
C ARG A 527 9.18 -25.53 -28.20
N ARG A 528 8.88 -25.74 -29.48
CA ARG A 528 9.41 -26.87 -30.26
C ARG A 528 9.83 -26.35 -31.64
N SER A 529 10.97 -26.87 -32.10
CA SER A 529 11.72 -26.63 -33.35
C SER A 529 12.38 -25.27 -33.55
N ILE A 530 13.65 -25.15 -33.12
CA ILE A 530 14.76 -24.87 -34.05
C ILE A 530 15.84 -25.91 -33.75
#